data_AF-A0A443RET0-F1
#
_entry.id   AF-A0A443RET0-F1
#
_cell.length_a   1.000
_cell.length_b   1.000
_cell.length_c   1.000
_cell.angle_alpha   90.00
_cell.angle_beta   90.00
_cell.angle_gamma   90.00
#
_symmetry.space_group_name_H-M   'P 1'
#
loop_
_entity.id
_entity.type
_entity.pdbx_description
1 polymer ?
#
loop_
_entity_poly.entity_id
_entity_poly.type
_entity_poly.pdbx_seq_one_letter_code
_entity_poly.pdbx_strand_id
1 'polypeptide(L)'
;MSVGLASFVLLIEINIIQLPGSFLLVYFCLLFVIGRPIYYFELSFGQFSGKGPIKVWKCLPLLKGVGFAQMVSLSYITVFYNYIMALTLYYLFLSFQIPLPWAVPSEKWASSCHLNNTLNITCEKPLSQEFFELVLV
;
A
#
# COMPACT_ATOMS: atom_id res chain seq x y z
N MET A 1 -2.22 11.04 8.40
CA MET A 1 -1.30 10.59 7.33
C MET A 1 -2.13 10.45 6.07
N SER A 2 -2.06 11.43 5.16
CA SER A 2 -3.04 11.56 4.06
C SER A 2 -2.54 11.10 2.69
N VAL A 3 -1.30 10.65 2.58
CA VAL A 3 -0.72 10.17 1.31
C VAL A 3 -0.08 8.81 1.58
N GLY A 4 -0.76 7.76 1.15
CA GLY A 4 -0.24 6.40 1.15
C GLY A 4 0.03 5.93 -0.28
N LEU A 5 0.74 4.81 -0.42
CA LEU A 5 1.02 4.18 -1.71
C LEU A 5 -0.28 3.92 -2.52
N ALA A 6 -1.37 3.60 -1.81
CA ALA A 6 -2.69 3.42 -2.39
C ALA A 6 -3.24 4.67 -3.09
N SER A 7 -2.97 5.87 -2.57
CA SER A 7 -3.39 7.12 -3.20
C SER A 7 -2.70 7.35 -4.55
N PHE A 8 -1.42 6.99 -4.67
CA PHE A 8 -0.68 7.14 -5.92
C PHE A 8 -1.05 6.08 -6.96
N VAL A 9 -1.17 4.81 -6.56
CA VAL A 9 -1.52 3.72 -7.49
C VAL A 9 -2.95 3.86 -8.01
N LEU A 10 -3.93 4.23 -7.16
CA LEU A 10 -5.31 4.45 -7.60
C LEU A 10 -5.45 5.63 -8.56
N LEU A 11 -4.70 6.72 -8.35
CA LEU A 11 -4.76 7.89 -9.24
C LEU A 11 -4.21 7.58 -10.62
N ILE A 12 -3.21 6.70 -10.73
CA ILE A 12 -2.63 6.29 -12.01
C ILE A 12 -3.62 5.42 -12.78
N GLU A 13 -4.21 4.41 -12.13
CA GLU A 13 -5.17 3.48 -12.77
C GLU A 13 -6.45 4.17 -13.25
N ILE A 14 -7.01 5.10 -12.47
CA ILE A 14 -8.27 5.75 -12.85
C ILE A 14 -8.08 6.76 -13.99
N ASN A 15 -6.91 7.39 -14.09
CA ASN A 15 -6.58 8.35 -15.16
C ASN A 15 -6.42 7.67 -16.54
N ILE A 16 -6.18 6.35 -16.57
CA ILE A 16 -6.07 5.59 -17.82
C ILE A 16 -7.45 5.30 -18.45
N ILE A 17 -8.53 5.26 -17.66
CA ILE A 17 -9.87 4.79 -18.10
C ILE A 17 -10.82 5.95 -18.44
N GLN A 18 -10.62 7.16 -17.87
CA GLN A 18 -11.45 8.34 -18.15
C GLN A 18 -10.65 9.48 -18.75
N LEU A 19 -11.30 10.35 -19.56
CA LEU A 19 -10.64 11.53 -20.12
C LEU A 19 -9.97 12.35 -18.99
N PRO A 20 -8.65 12.63 -19.07
CA PRO A 20 -7.81 13.09 -17.95
C PRO A 20 -8.28 14.39 -17.27
N GLY A 21 -9.10 15.21 -17.94
CA GLY A 21 -9.54 16.52 -17.44
C GLY A 21 -10.78 16.51 -16.55
N SER A 22 -11.77 15.64 -16.79
CA SER A 22 -13.05 15.69 -16.06
C SER A 22 -13.00 14.95 -14.73
N PHE A 23 -12.25 13.86 -14.66
CA PHE A 23 -12.12 13.06 -13.44
C PHE A 23 -11.34 13.81 -12.35
N LEU A 24 -10.26 14.50 -12.73
CA LEU A 24 -9.46 15.30 -11.81
C LEU A 24 -10.28 16.41 -11.13
N LEU A 25 -11.18 17.05 -11.89
CA LEU A 25 -12.03 18.12 -11.39
C LEU A 25 -13.05 17.61 -10.36
N VAL A 26 -13.72 16.48 -10.65
CA VAL A 26 -14.64 15.83 -9.71
C VAL A 26 -13.90 15.36 -8.46
N TYR A 27 -12.68 14.83 -8.60
CA TYR A 27 -11.83 14.42 -7.49
C TYR A 27 -11.50 15.61 -6.57
N PHE A 28 -11.07 16.74 -7.12
CA PHE A 28 -10.81 17.95 -6.33
C PHE A 28 -12.07 18.48 -5.64
N CYS A 29 -13.21 18.53 -6.34
CA CYS A 29 -14.47 18.95 -5.74
C CYS A 29 -14.86 18.06 -4.55
N LEU A 30 -14.84 16.73 -4.70
CA LEU A 30 -15.17 15.81 -3.60
C LEU A 30 -14.16 15.89 -2.45
N LEU A 31 -12.87 16.06 -2.76
CA LEU A 31 -11.82 16.20 -1.77
C LEU A 31 -12.01 17.49 -0.96
N PHE A 32 -12.36 18.61 -1.59
CA PHE A 32 -12.58 19.88 -0.89
C PHE A 32 -13.91 19.93 -0.14
N VAL A 33 -14.99 19.37 -0.70
CA VAL A 33 -16.33 19.48 -0.11
C VAL A 33 -16.56 18.44 0.99
N ILE A 34 -16.04 17.22 0.84
CA ILE A 34 -16.31 16.11 1.76
C ILE A 34 -15.03 15.70 2.49
N GLY A 35 -13.93 15.50 1.76
CA GLY A 35 -12.67 15.01 2.35
C GLY A 35 -12.08 15.96 3.39
N ARG A 36 -11.88 17.23 3.02
CA ARG A 36 -11.29 18.26 3.88
C ARG A 36 -12.13 18.50 5.14
N PRO A 37 -13.45 18.72 5.08
CA PRO A 37 -14.25 18.96 6.28
C PRO A 37 -14.27 17.78 7.25
N ILE A 38 -14.38 16.54 6.76
CA ILE A 38 -14.35 15.34 7.60
C ILE A 38 -12.99 15.19 8.28
N TYR A 39 -11.90 15.41 7.53
CA TYR A 39 -10.55 15.35 8.08
C TYR A 39 -10.32 16.40 9.18
N TYR A 40 -10.74 17.65 8.94
CA TYR A 40 -10.65 18.71 9.96
C TYR A 40 -11.53 18.40 11.17
N PHE A 41 -12.74 17.89 10.97
CA PHE A 41 -13.62 17.49 12.06
C PHE A 41 -12.97 16.43 12.94
N GLU A 42 -12.41 15.37 12.36
CA GLU A 42 -11.76 14.30 13.12
C GLU A 42 -10.52 14.82 13.88
N LEU A 43 -9.70 15.66 13.24
CA LEU A 43 -8.53 16.27 13.88
C LEU A 43 -8.92 17.19 15.04
N SER A 44 -9.84 18.14 14.82
CA SER A 44 -10.28 19.08 15.84
C SER A 44 -10.95 18.35 17.01
N PHE A 45 -11.75 17.32 16.73
CA PHE A 45 -12.41 16.51 17.74
C PHE A 45 -11.40 15.69 18.57
N GLY A 46 -10.39 15.10 17.92
CA GLY A 46 -9.29 14.40 18.59
C GLY A 46 -8.44 15.32 19.47
N GLN A 47 -8.08 16.50 18.94
CA GLN A 47 -7.27 17.49 19.66
C GLN A 47 -8.03 18.10 20.84
N PHE A 48 -9.31 18.45 20.68
CA PHE A 48 -10.14 19.00 21.75
C PHE A 48 -10.37 18.00 22.89
N SER A 49 -10.54 16.72 22.57
CA SER A 49 -10.77 15.70 23.60
C SER A 49 -9.51 15.35 24.39
N GLY A 50 -8.32 15.50 23.78
CA GLY A 50 -7.04 15.13 24.38
C GLY A 50 -6.96 13.66 24.81
N LYS A 51 -7.86 12.82 24.28
CA LYS A 51 -8.10 11.43 24.69
C LYS A 51 -8.06 10.53 23.46
N GLY A 52 -7.70 9.27 23.66
CA GLY A 52 -7.71 8.28 22.58
C GLY A 52 -9.13 8.01 22.04
N PRO A 53 -9.26 7.47 20.81
CA PRO A 53 -10.52 7.42 20.06
C PRO A 53 -11.66 6.75 20.82
N ILE A 54 -11.40 5.67 21.57
CA ILE A 54 -12.42 5.00 22.41
C ILE A 54 -12.94 5.91 23.54
N LYS A 55 -12.06 6.73 24.13
CA LYS A 55 -12.38 7.60 25.27
C LYS A 55 -13.04 8.91 24.83
N VAL A 56 -12.82 9.36 23.59
CA VAL A 56 -13.44 10.56 23.03
C VAL A 56 -14.97 10.41 22.92
N TRP A 57 -15.45 9.24 22.47
CA TRP A 57 -16.88 8.97 22.32
C TRP A 57 -17.66 8.82 23.65
N LYS A 58 -17.01 9.02 24.82
CA LYS A 58 -17.74 9.09 26.10
C LYS A 58 -18.71 10.28 26.17
N CYS A 59 -18.52 11.32 25.35
CA CYS A 59 -19.46 12.43 25.24
C CYS A 59 -20.80 12.02 24.60
N LEU A 60 -20.81 11.00 23.73
CA LEU A 60 -22.00 10.50 23.03
C LEU A 60 -22.02 8.96 23.09
N PRO A 61 -22.64 8.35 24.11
CA PRO A 61 -22.57 6.89 24.32
C PRO A 61 -23.16 6.06 23.19
N LEU A 62 -24.08 6.62 22.40
CA LEU A 62 -24.63 6.00 21.18
C LEU A 62 -23.56 5.75 20.10
N LEU A 63 -22.53 6.58 20.02
CA LEU A 63 -21.47 6.50 19.01
C LEU A 63 -20.19 5.80 19.53
N LYS A 64 -20.26 5.19 20.71
CA LYS A 64 -19.11 4.48 21.32
C LYS A 64 -18.58 3.34 20.43
N GLY A 65 -19.45 2.73 19.61
CA GLY A 65 -19.06 1.71 18.63
C GLY A 65 -18.12 2.21 17.54
N VAL A 66 -18.20 3.49 17.16
CA VAL A 66 -17.34 4.10 16.12
C VAL A 66 -15.87 4.09 16.54
N GLY A 67 -15.58 4.45 17.80
CA GLY A 67 -14.22 4.43 18.33
C GLY A 67 -13.62 3.03 18.42
N PHE A 68 -14.45 2.00 18.65
CA PHE A 68 -13.99 0.61 18.65
C PHE A 68 -13.71 0.12 17.22
N ALA A 69 -14.62 0.40 16.29
CA ALA A 69 -14.44 0.11 14.87
C ALA A 69 -13.14 0.75 14.33
N GLN A 70 -12.91 2.02 14.66
CA GLN A 70 -11.70 2.74 14.26
C GLN A 70 -10.43 2.07 14.79
N MET A 71 -10.41 1.60 16.05
CA MET A 71 -9.25 0.91 16.60
C MET A 71 -8.98 -0.44 15.94
N VAL A 72 -10.01 -1.21 15.63
CA VAL A 72 -9.88 -2.51 14.94
C VAL A 72 -9.44 -2.32 13.49
N SER A 73 -9.97 -1.32 12.78
CA SER A 73 -9.52 -1.00 11.42
C SER A 73 -8.06 -0.56 11.40
N LEU A 74 -7.64 0.29 12.34
CA LEU A 74 -6.25 0.73 12.44
C LEU A 74 -5.29 -0.41 12.80
N SER A 75 -5.69 -1.34 13.67
CA SER A 75 -4.83 -2.49 14.01
C SER A 75 -4.63 -3.40 12.79
N TYR A 76 -5.69 -3.70 12.05
CA TYR A 76 -5.61 -4.47 10.80
C TYR A 76 -4.64 -3.79 9.82
N ILE A 77 -4.89 -2.52 9.49
CA ILE A 77 -4.06 -1.76 8.55
C ILE A 77 -2.58 -1.72 8.99
N THR A 78 -2.32 -1.51 10.28
CA THR A 78 -0.94 -1.44 10.81
C THR A 78 -0.16 -2.72 10.57
N VAL A 79 -0.79 -3.89 10.72
CA VAL A 79 -0.14 -5.19 10.47
C VAL A 79 0.26 -5.33 8.99
N PHE A 80 -0.63 -5.02 8.06
CA PHE A 80 -0.31 -5.05 6.63
C PHE A 80 0.78 -4.05 6.25
N TYR A 81 0.72 -2.83 6.77
CA TYR A 81 1.74 -1.82 6.48
C TYR A 81 3.12 -2.20 7.01
N ASN A 82 3.19 -2.78 8.22
CA ASN A 82 4.47 -3.26 8.76
C ASN A 82 5.05 -4.40 7.93
N TYR A 83 4.21 -5.31 7.43
CA TYR A 83 4.64 -6.37 6.51
C TYR A 83 5.27 -5.79 5.22
N ILE A 84 4.58 -4.85 4.57
CA ILE A 84 5.10 -4.19 3.36
C ILE A 84 6.39 -3.41 3.66
N MET A 85 6.47 -2.72 4.81
CA MET A 85 7.68 -2.01 5.20
C MET A 85 8.87 -2.95 5.38
N ALA A 86 8.68 -4.10 6.04
CA ALA A 86 9.72 -5.12 6.18
C ALA A 86 10.18 -5.64 4.81
N LEU A 87 9.24 -5.89 3.90
CA LEU A 87 9.54 -6.32 2.53
C LEU A 87 10.39 -5.28 1.79
N THR A 88 10.02 -3.99 1.85
CA THR A 88 10.80 -2.92 1.21
C THR A 88 12.22 -2.81 1.77
N LEU A 89 12.40 -2.97 3.08
CA LEU A 89 13.73 -2.97 3.69
C LEU A 89 14.56 -4.18 3.25
N TYR A 90 13.94 -5.36 3.14
CA TYR A 90 14.60 -6.56 2.63
C TYR A 90 15.14 -6.36 1.20
N TYR A 91 14.30 -5.85 0.29
CA TYR A 91 14.72 -5.54 -1.09
C TYR A 91 15.76 -4.42 -1.16
N LEU A 92 15.69 -3.43 -0.25
CA LEU A 92 16.68 -2.37 -0.15
C LEU A 92 18.07 -2.95 0.18
N PHE A 93 18.16 -3.84 1.18
CA PHE A 93 19.44 -4.46 1.54
C PHE A 93 19.97 -5.39 0.44
N LEU A 94 19.10 -6.14 -0.24
CA LEU A 94 19.50 -6.97 -1.38
C LEU A 94 20.02 -6.15 -2.57
N SER A 95 19.57 -4.90 -2.73
CA SER A 95 20.02 -4.02 -3.81
C SER A 95 21.48 -3.57 -3.66
N PHE A 96 22.09 -3.71 -2.47
CA PHE A 96 23.51 -3.45 -2.27
C PHE A 96 24.43 -4.61 -2.68
N GLN A 97 23.87 -5.75 -3.09
CA GLN A 97 24.62 -6.92 -3.55
C GLN A 97 24.73 -6.93 -5.09
N ILE A 98 25.91 -7.31 -5.58
CA ILE A 98 26.19 -7.51 -7.01
C ILE A 98 26.72 -8.94 -7.17
N PRO A 99 26.13 -9.78 -8.03
CA PRO A 99 24.96 -9.54 -8.88
C PRO A 99 23.64 -9.47 -8.10
N LEU A 100 22.66 -8.73 -8.64
CA LEU A 100 21.33 -8.64 -8.03
C LEU A 100 20.64 -10.01 -8.10
N PRO A 101 20.02 -10.49 -7.00
CA PRO A 101 19.49 -11.84 -6.94
C PRO A 101 18.34 -12.04 -7.96
N TRP A 102 17.49 -11.05 -8.19
CA TRP A 102 16.40 -11.13 -9.18
C TRP A 102 16.82 -10.78 -10.62
N ALA A 103 18.11 -10.52 -10.87
CA ALA A 103 18.63 -10.22 -12.20
C ALA A 103 19.29 -11.43 -12.89
N VAL A 104 19.68 -12.45 -12.12
CA VAL A 104 20.37 -13.64 -12.62
C VAL A 104 19.58 -14.90 -12.23
N PRO A 105 19.30 -15.82 -13.16
CA PRO A 105 18.59 -17.05 -12.85
C PRO A 105 19.42 -17.92 -11.89
N SER A 106 18.78 -18.39 -10.82
CA SER A 106 19.39 -19.31 -9.85
C SER A 106 18.71 -20.66 -9.89
N GLU A 107 19.49 -21.74 -9.88
CA GLU A 107 18.97 -23.12 -9.88
C GLU A 107 18.02 -23.43 -8.70
N LYS A 108 18.06 -22.63 -7.62
CA LYS A 108 17.24 -22.86 -6.43
C LYS A 108 15.78 -22.41 -6.57
N TRP A 109 15.50 -21.45 -7.44
CA TRP A 109 14.18 -20.82 -7.52
C TRP A 109 13.72 -20.42 -8.91
N ALA A 110 14.61 -20.35 -9.90
CA ALA A 110 14.27 -20.03 -11.29
C ALA A 110 13.85 -21.30 -12.05
N SER A 111 12.74 -21.93 -11.65
CA SER A 111 12.23 -23.16 -12.28
C SER A 111 11.68 -22.93 -13.69
N SER A 112 11.29 -21.70 -14.03
CA SER A 112 10.70 -21.34 -15.33
C SER A 112 11.72 -20.89 -16.38
N CYS A 113 13.03 -20.95 -16.07
CA CYS A 113 14.11 -20.61 -17.00
C CYS A 113 14.81 -21.89 -17.50
N HIS A 114 14.88 -22.06 -18.82
CA HIS A 114 15.55 -23.20 -19.45
C HIS A 114 16.66 -22.75 -20.40
N LEU A 115 17.70 -23.59 -20.48
CA LEU A 115 18.80 -23.47 -21.43
C LEU A 115 18.41 -24.13 -22.76
N ASN A 116 18.35 -23.36 -23.84
CA ASN A 116 18.18 -23.91 -25.19
C ASN A 116 19.53 -24.31 -25.79
N ASN A 117 19.50 -25.20 -26.80
CA ASN A 117 20.69 -25.74 -27.49
C ASN A 117 21.62 -24.67 -28.10
N THR A 118 21.18 -23.42 -28.22
CA THR A 118 21.97 -22.28 -28.70
C THR A 118 22.57 -21.42 -27.56
N LEU A 119 22.62 -21.94 -26.31
CA LEU A 119 23.07 -21.22 -25.11
C LEU A 119 22.25 -19.95 -24.77
N ASN A 120 21.04 -19.84 -25.31
CA ASN A 120 20.11 -18.78 -24.97
C ASN A 120 19.24 -19.22 -23.79
N ILE A 121 19.19 -18.38 -22.75
CA ILE A 121 18.31 -18.56 -21.60
C ILE A 121 16.93 -17.99 -21.96
N THR A 122 15.90 -18.84 -21.97
CA THR A 122 14.50 -18.43 -22.16
C THR A 122 13.71 -18.68 -20.89
N CYS A 123 13.02 -17.66 -20.39
CA CYS A 123 12.17 -17.75 -19.20
C CYS A 123 10.71 -17.46 -19.58
N GLU A 124 9.77 -18.31 -19.14
CA GLU A 124 8.33 -18.11 -19.38
C GLU A 124 7.76 -16.94 -18.56
N LYS A 125 8.31 -16.71 -17.37
CA LYS A 125 7.99 -15.58 -16.50
C LYS A 125 9.20 -14.67 -16.32
N PRO A 126 8.99 -13.35 -16.11
CA PRO A 126 10.08 -12.47 -15.74
C PRO A 126 10.62 -12.85 -14.36
N LEU A 127 11.95 -12.90 -14.27
CA LEU A 127 12.69 -13.41 -13.11
C LEU A 127 12.36 -12.66 -11.80
N SER A 128 12.05 -11.36 -11.89
CA SER A 128 11.64 -10.55 -10.74
C SER A 128 10.29 -10.96 -10.15
N GLN A 129 9.36 -11.46 -10.97
CA GLN A 129 8.05 -11.93 -10.47
C GLN A 129 8.20 -13.24 -9.70
N GLU A 130 9.02 -14.17 -10.19
CA GLU A 130 9.24 -15.44 -9.49
C GLU A 130 9.97 -15.24 -8.16
N PHE A 131 10.99 -14.37 -8.15
CA PHE A 131 11.68 -14.02 -6.92
C PHE A 131 10.72 -13.37 -5.91
N PHE A 132 9.80 -12.52 -6.39
CA PHE A 132 8.78 -11.92 -5.54
C PHE A 132 7.80 -12.96 -4.99
N GLU A 133 7.28 -13.87 -5.82
CA GLU A 133 6.42 -14.98 -5.37
C GLU A 133 7.12 -15.86 -4.33
N LEU A 134 8.41 -16.16 -4.50
CA LEU A 134 9.19 -16.92 -3.51
C LEU A 134 9.29 -16.22 -2.16
N VAL A 135 9.50 -14.89 -2.15
CA VAL A 135 9.63 -14.12 -0.90
C VAL A 135 8.28 -13.94 -0.20
N LEU A 136 7.17 -14.08 -0.91
CA LEU A 136 5.82 -14.03 -0.34
C LEU A 136 5.38 -15.34 0.31
N VAL A 137 5.99 -16.48 -0.05
CA VAL A 137 5.69 -17.83 0.50
C VAL A 137 6.46 -18.09 1.79
#